data_AF-A0A0C2J578-F1
#
_entry.id   AF-A0A0C2J578-F1
#
_cell.length_a   1.000
_cell.length_b   1.000
_cell.length_c   1.000
_cell.angle_alpha   90.00
_cell.angle_beta   90.00
_cell.angle_gamma   90.00
#
_symmetry.space_group_name_H-M   'P 1'
#
loop_
_entity.id
_entity.type
_entity.pdbx_description
1 polymer ?
#
loop_
_entity_poly.entity_id
_entity_poly.type
_entity_poly.pdbx_seq_one_letter_code
_entity_poly.pdbx_strand_id
1 'polypeptide(L)'
;MENEIKVIKLKLDKIEDDEEYTCEKIFKFFSNPRSKELITKRCPTDYICSTSGLWKGLYKGAISMDQLQETILLSVFSATNDGWTKTMAHCLDAVDTSMSYVWIYFFPISFIGSFILLNCISGIICGLYTYSRKRIMENLYIRKMFHKLNLESQLPIYLSWINKGKTLIKNSRELTLRQISEYQEYFDDKTDGNFEETNITEPLINFKLPDKSLIVNLKIITKNIKSILKETVNSAGFLFIDSLIIIICVASTCSQHPQQPTWLTSTQCKEFKLLKFMWISQRELYF
;
A
#
# COMPACT_ATOMS: atom_id res chain seq x y z
N MET A 1 31.88 35.48 60.15
CA MET A 1 31.23 35.91 58.90
C MET A 1 31.13 34.71 58.00
N GLU A 2 30.00 34.00 58.09
CA GLU A 2 29.64 32.91 57.19
C GLU A 2 29.36 33.51 55.80
N ASN A 3 30.07 33.04 54.78
CA ASN A 3 29.72 33.33 53.39
C ASN A 3 28.65 32.33 52.97
N GLU A 4 27.39 32.70 53.16
CA GLU A 4 26.24 32.00 52.60
C GLU A 4 26.35 31.95 51.07
N ILE A 5 26.48 30.74 50.52
CA ILE A 5 26.27 30.50 49.10
C ILE A 5 24.76 30.64 48.86
N LYS A 6 24.34 31.83 48.41
CA LYS A 6 22.96 32.07 47.96
C LYS A 6 22.69 31.28 46.69
N VAL A 7 22.00 30.14 46.84
CA VAL A 7 21.33 29.46 45.74
C VAL A 7 20.13 30.32 45.34
N ILE A 8 20.27 31.09 44.26
CA ILE A 8 19.18 31.87 43.70
C ILE A 8 18.18 30.88 43.05
N LYS A 9 17.04 30.66 43.72
CA LYS A 9 15.87 29.99 43.15
C LYS A 9 15.14 30.96 42.22
N LEU A 10 15.38 30.86 40.92
CA LEU A 10 14.52 31.52 39.93
C LEU A 10 13.33 30.61 39.61
N LYS A 11 12.17 31.02 40.11
CA LYS A 11 10.84 30.51 39.74
C LYS A 11 10.46 31.20 38.44
N LEU A 12 10.30 30.44 37.35
CA LEU A 12 9.67 30.95 36.13
C LEU A 12 8.21 30.48 36.14
N ASP A 13 7.30 31.43 35.97
CA ASP A 13 5.86 31.20 35.92
C ASP A 13 5.46 30.35 34.72
N LYS A 14 4.41 29.55 34.95
CA LYS A 14 3.78 28.59 34.02
C LYS A 14 3.31 29.27 32.73
N ILE A 15 3.37 28.51 31.63
CA ILE A 15 2.36 28.53 30.58
C ILE A 15 1.84 27.08 30.45
N GLU A 16 0.52 26.95 30.45
CA GLU A 16 -0.33 25.76 30.50
C GLU A 16 0.09 24.62 29.55
N ASP A 17 0.32 23.43 30.09
CA ASP A 17 -0.61 22.29 30.06
C ASP A 17 -0.03 21.13 30.90
N ASP A 18 -0.91 20.32 31.48
CA ASP A 18 -0.66 19.35 32.54
C ASP A 18 0.47 18.33 32.27
N GLU A 19 1.55 18.42 33.04
CA GLU A 19 2.34 17.31 33.63
C GLU A 19 3.44 17.92 34.53
N GLU A 20 3.50 17.50 35.80
CA GLU A 20 4.54 17.93 36.76
C GLU A 20 5.93 17.45 36.31
N TYR A 21 6.65 18.28 35.58
CA TYR A 21 8.10 18.13 35.39
C TYR A 21 8.85 19.16 36.24
N THR A 22 9.48 18.69 37.32
CA THR A 22 10.54 19.43 38.01
C THR A 22 11.73 19.57 37.05
N CYS A 23 11.81 20.71 36.36
CA CYS A 23 12.93 21.02 35.49
C CYS A 23 14.17 21.37 36.33
N GLU A 24 14.98 20.37 36.64
CA GLU A 24 16.37 20.58 37.06
C GLU A 24 17.18 21.10 35.87
N LYS A 25 17.60 22.36 35.92
CA LYS A 25 18.53 22.94 34.94
C LYS A 25 19.94 22.43 35.23
N ILE A 26 20.24 21.17 34.88
CA ILE A 26 21.62 20.64 34.95
C ILE A 26 22.37 21.10 33.70
N PHE A 27 23.00 22.27 33.77
CA PHE A 27 24.09 22.59 32.84
C PHE A 27 25.41 22.12 33.44
N LYS A 28 26.01 21.11 32.80
CA LYS A 28 27.38 20.67 33.08
C LYS A 28 28.09 20.44 31.77
N PHE A 29 29.06 21.30 31.49
CA PHE A 29 30.02 21.11 30.42
C PHE A 29 31.35 20.66 31.03
N PHE A 30 31.98 19.71 30.36
CA PHE A 30 33.24 19.10 30.76
C PHE A 30 34.41 20.04 30.52
N SER A 31 35.33 20.08 31.48
CA SER A 31 36.73 20.40 31.23
C SER A 31 37.58 19.32 31.90
N ASN A 32 38.40 18.63 31.11
CA ASN A 32 39.43 17.75 31.64
C ASN A 32 40.47 18.59 32.40
N PRO A 33 40.75 18.32 33.70
CA PRO A 33 41.75 19.09 34.46
C PRO A 33 43.20 18.85 34.00
N ARG A 34 43.46 17.99 33.00
CA ARG A 34 44.81 17.77 32.43
C ARG A 34 45.14 18.58 31.17
N SER A 35 44.19 19.20 30.47
CA SER A 35 44.53 20.07 29.34
C SER A 35 44.72 21.50 29.83
N LYS A 36 45.87 21.77 30.44
CA LYS A 36 46.30 23.14 30.74
C LYS A 36 46.63 23.96 29.49
N GLU A 37 46.60 23.35 28.31
CA GLU A 37 46.73 24.05 27.05
C GLU A 37 45.70 23.55 26.04
N LEU A 38 45.14 24.52 25.31
CA LEU A 38 44.25 24.45 24.14
C LEU A 38 42.73 24.21 24.36
N ILE A 39 42.00 25.26 23.95
CA ILE A 39 40.67 25.38 23.31
C ILE A 39 39.63 24.26 23.49
N THR A 40 39.27 23.84 24.69
CA THR A 40 37.90 23.32 24.89
C THR A 40 36.91 24.49 24.94
N LYS A 41 35.65 24.29 24.50
CA LYS A 41 34.58 25.29 24.64
C LYS A 41 34.51 25.75 26.10
N ARG A 42 34.88 27.01 26.35
CA ARG A 42 34.83 27.57 27.70
C ARG A 42 33.37 27.67 28.14
N CYS A 43 33.10 27.24 29.39
CA CYS A 43 31.85 27.55 30.07
C CYS A 43 31.60 29.08 29.95
N PRO A 44 30.35 29.56 29.68
CA PRO A 44 30.06 31.00 29.64
C PRO A 44 30.44 31.67 30.96
N THR A 45 30.60 33.00 30.98
CA THR A 45 31.22 33.76 32.08
C THR A 45 30.61 33.54 33.47
N ASP A 46 29.34 33.10 33.54
CA ASP A 46 28.62 32.86 34.81
C ASP A 46 28.63 31.38 35.25
N TYR A 47 29.35 30.51 34.53
CA TYR A 47 29.35 29.07 34.76
C TYR A 47 30.74 28.56 35.10
N ILE A 48 30.84 27.85 36.23
CA ILE A 48 32.07 27.17 36.66
C ILE A 48 31.86 25.67 36.43
N CYS A 49 32.72 25.08 35.62
CA CYS A 49 32.70 23.65 35.38
C CYS A 49 33.22 22.93 36.64
N SER A 50 32.40 22.11 37.31
CA SER A 50 32.79 21.36 38.53
C SER A 50 33.09 19.90 38.22
N THR A 51 34.20 19.38 38.75
CA THR A 51 34.59 17.96 38.69
C THR A 51 33.92 17.10 39.77
N SER A 52 33.15 17.71 40.70
CA SER A 52 32.46 16.99 41.78
C SER A 52 31.22 16.23 41.28
N GLY A 53 31.44 15.08 40.65
CA GLY A 53 30.64 13.83 40.71
C GLY A 53 29.14 13.82 40.32
N LEU A 54 28.49 14.95 40.07
CA LEU A 54 27.04 15.02 39.89
C LEU A 54 26.61 15.01 38.40
N TRP A 55 27.45 14.55 37.47
CA TRP A 55 27.03 14.35 36.08
C TRP A 55 26.95 12.85 35.79
N LYS A 56 25.75 12.37 35.48
CA LYS A 56 25.49 10.95 35.25
C LYS A 56 25.99 10.45 33.88
N GLY A 57 26.24 11.34 32.93
CA GLY A 57 26.55 10.95 31.55
C GLY A 57 25.65 11.61 30.52
N LEU A 58 26.03 11.48 29.26
CA LEU A 58 25.15 11.76 28.13
C LEU A 58 23.89 10.86 28.23
N TYR A 59 22.72 11.37 27.82
CA TYR A 59 21.45 10.63 27.89
C TYR A 59 21.20 9.98 29.28
N LYS A 60 21.40 10.74 30.36
CA LYS A 60 21.24 10.28 31.75
C LYS A 60 22.17 9.13 32.15
N GLY A 61 23.32 8.98 31.49
CA GLY A 61 24.28 7.90 31.77
C GLY A 61 24.10 6.65 30.92
N ALA A 62 23.23 6.69 29.90
CA ALA A 62 23.07 5.57 28.97
C ALA A 62 24.24 5.44 27.99
N ILE A 63 25.00 6.53 27.77
CA ILE A 63 26.13 6.56 26.85
C ILE A 63 27.38 6.96 27.62
N SER A 64 28.14 5.95 28.08
CA SER A 64 29.50 6.10 28.60
C SER A 64 30.47 5.19 27.84
N MET A 65 31.75 5.56 27.83
CA MET A 65 32.84 4.76 27.26
C MET A 65 33.67 4.07 28.36
N ASP A 66 33.19 4.12 29.60
CA ASP A 66 33.94 3.68 30.77
C ASP A 66 33.84 2.15 30.95
N GLN A 67 32.70 1.58 30.55
CA GLN A 67 32.45 0.14 30.58
C GLN A 67 32.48 -0.47 29.17
N LEU A 68 33.11 -1.64 29.03
CA LEU A 68 33.21 -2.34 27.75
C LEU A 68 31.84 -2.61 27.10
N GLN A 69 30.85 -2.99 27.91
CA GLN A 69 29.51 -3.31 27.42
C GLN A 69 28.81 -2.09 26.81
N GLU A 70 28.96 -0.93 27.45
CA GLU A 70 28.39 0.34 26.99
C GLU A 70 29.10 0.83 25.72
N THR A 71 30.44 0.68 25.65
CA THR A 71 31.23 0.98 24.46
C THR A 71 30.83 0.12 23.26
N ILE A 72 30.59 -1.18 23.45
CA ILE A 72 30.13 -2.07 22.37
C ILE A 72 28.73 -1.69 21.92
N LEU A 73 27.79 -1.45 22.85
CA LEU A 73 26.43 -1.02 22.54
C LEU A 73 26.43 0.29 21.74
N LEU A 74 27.23 1.27 22.18
CA LEU A 74 27.39 2.56 21.51
C LEU A 74 28.02 2.42 20.12
N SER A 75 28.95 1.49 19.95
CA SER A 75 29.57 1.20 18.67
C SER A 75 28.57 0.63 17.67
N VAL A 76 27.71 -0.29 18.13
CA VAL A 76 26.61 -0.83 17.31
C VAL A 76 25.59 0.25 16.97
N PHE A 77 25.21 1.10 17.94
CA PHE A 77 24.32 2.23 17.72
C PHE A 77 24.94 3.27 16.76
N SER A 78 26.24 3.51 16.83
CA SER A 78 26.93 4.38 15.88
C SER A 78 26.93 3.80 14.46
N ALA A 79 26.99 2.48 14.34
CA ALA A 79 26.91 1.77 13.06
C ALA A 79 25.50 1.77 12.45
N THR A 80 24.43 2.10 13.18
CA THR A 80 23.09 2.28 12.60
C THR A 80 22.89 3.66 11.96
N ASN A 81 23.91 4.52 12.02
CA ASN A 81 23.90 5.92 11.57
C ASN A 81 22.90 6.82 12.32
N ASP A 82 22.32 6.36 13.43
CA ASP A 82 21.49 7.21 14.28
C ASP A 82 22.35 7.92 15.35
N GLY A 83 22.29 9.25 15.38
CA GLY A 83 22.95 10.04 16.42
C GLY A 83 24.48 9.95 16.52
N TRP A 84 25.18 9.19 15.65
CA TRP A 84 26.63 8.97 15.74
C TRP A 84 27.46 10.26 15.66
N THR A 85 27.03 11.23 14.85
CA THR A 85 27.67 12.55 14.75
C THR A 85 27.52 13.37 16.02
N LYS A 86 26.37 13.24 16.72
CA LYS A 86 26.13 13.90 18.01
C LYS A 86 27.03 13.29 19.08
N THR A 87 27.10 11.95 19.14
CA THR A 87 28.00 11.25 20.05
C THR A 87 29.46 11.63 19.79
N MET A 88 29.89 11.65 18.52
CA MET A 88 31.23 12.12 18.13
C MET A 88 31.48 13.57 18.55
N ALA A 89 30.51 14.46 18.37
CA ALA A 89 30.63 15.86 18.79
C ALA A 89 30.75 15.98 20.32
N HIS A 90 30.02 15.17 21.08
CA HIS A 90 30.16 15.12 22.54
C HIS A 90 31.49 14.54 22.99
N CYS A 91 32.01 13.52 22.29
CA CYS A 91 33.36 13.01 22.52
C CYS A 91 34.43 14.06 22.20
N LEU A 92 34.24 14.86 21.13
CA LEU A 92 35.13 15.94 20.73
C LEU A 92 35.05 17.16 21.67
N ASP A 93 33.90 17.39 22.32
CA ASP A 93 33.77 18.42 23.35
C ASP A 93 34.38 17.96 24.71
N ALA A 94 34.43 16.64 24.96
CA ALA A 94 34.99 16.05 26.19
C ALA A 94 36.51 15.82 26.11
N VAL A 95 37.01 15.42 24.93
CA VAL A 95 38.43 15.36 24.59
C VAL A 95 38.85 16.75 24.09
N ASP A 96 40.10 17.15 24.28
CA ASP A 96 40.57 18.46 23.80
C ASP A 96 40.30 18.63 22.29
N THR A 97 39.82 19.82 21.90
CA THR A 97 39.41 20.17 20.52
C THR A 97 40.61 20.22 19.56
N SER A 98 41.84 20.29 20.08
CA SER A 98 43.08 20.12 19.31
C SER A 98 43.25 18.71 18.72
N MET A 99 42.49 17.76 19.23
CA MET A 99 42.71 16.34 19.03
C MET A 99 41.77 15.82 17.93
N SER A 100 42.08 16.19 16.69
CA SER A 100 41.34 15.86 15.46
C SER A 100 41.45 14.39 15.03
N TYR A 101 41.57 13.42 15.95
CA TYR A 101 41.71 11.99 15.64
C TYR A 101 40.47 11.19 16.07
N VAL A 102 39.54 11.81 16.82
CA VAL A 102 38.28 11.19 17.24
C VAL A 102 37.44 10.74 16.03
N TRP A 103 37.43 11.50 14.94
CA TRP A 103 36.73 11.11 13.70
C TRP A 103 37.32 9.85 13.06
N ILE A 104 38.60 9.56 13.27
CA ILE A 104 39.26 8.35 12.73
C ILE A 104 38.71 7.08 13.40
N TYR A 105 38.19 7.18 14.62
CA TYR A 105 37.47 6.07 15.27
C TYR A 105 36.03 5.94 14.73
N PHE A 106 35.30 7.06 14.67
CA PHE A 106 33.87 7.05 14.32
C PHE A 106 33.57 6.84 12.83
N PHE A 107 34.44 7.30 11.93
CA PHE A 107 34.23 7.16 10.49
C PHE A 107 34.27 5.70 10.00
N PRO A 108 35.31 4.88 10.31
CA PRO A 108 35.33 3.49 9.89
C PRO A 108 34.23 2.67 10.58
N ILE A 109 33.92 2.93 11.85
CA ILE A 109 32.87 2.18 12.54
C ILE A 109 31.48 2.47 11.98
N SER A 110 31.20 3.73 11.60
CA SER A 110 29.95 4.10 10.94
C SER A 110 29.90 3.57 9.51
N PHE A 111 30.94 3.79 8.70
CA PHE A 111 30.91 3.42 7.28
C PHE A 111 30.96 1.91 7.06
N ILE A 112 31.91 1.22 7.69
CA ILE A 112 32.10 -0.23 7.52
C ILE A 112 31.05 -0.99 8.35
N GLY A 113 30.77 -0.53 9.57
CA GLY A 113 29.75 -1.14 10.43
C GLY A 113 28.35 -1.05 9.83
N SER A 114 27.95 0.10 9.27
CA SER A 114 26.64 0.24 8.63
C SER A 114 26.51 -0.65 7.40
N PHE A 115 27.55 -0.74 6.57
CA PHE A 115 27.55 -1.64 5.41
C PHE A 115 27.35 -3.10 5.84
N ILE A 116 28.06 -3.55 6.88
CA ILE A 116 27.93 -4.92 7.39
C ILE A 116 26.53 -5.15 7.99
N LEU A 117 26.05 -4.24 8.85
CA LEU A 117 24.74 -4.37 9.49
C LEU A 117 23.60 -4.39 8.47
N LEU A 118 23.62 -3.50 7.49
CA LEU A 118 22.59 -3.43 6.45
C LEU A 118 22.57 -4.68 5.58
N ASN A 119 23.75 -5.16 5.15
CA ASN A 119 23.84 -6.38 4.36
C ASN A 119 23.45 -7.62 5.17
N CYS A 120 23.81 -7.68 6.45
CA CYS A 120 23.44 -8.77 7.35
C CYS A 120 21.92 -8.84 7.52
N ILE A 121 21.29 -7.71 7.87
CA ILE A 121 19.83 -7.62 8.04
C ILE A 121 19.12 -7.94 6.73
N SER A 122 19.60 -7.40 5.60
CA SER A 122 19.03 -7.69 4.28
C SER A 122 19.16 -9.17 3.94
N GLY A 123 20.31 -9.80 4.20
CA GLY A 123 20.54 -11.23 4.00
C GLY A 123 19.59 -12.09 4.83
N ILE A 124 19.41 -11.76 6.10
CA ILE A 124 18.47 -12.44 7.00
C ILE A 124 17.05 -12.29 6.49
N ILE A 125 16.61 -11.07 6.14
CA ILE A 125 15.26 -10.81 5.63
C ILE A 125 15.02 -11.57 4.32
N CYS A 126 15.97 -11.54 3.39
CA CYS A 126 15.90 -12.29 2.14
C CYS A 126 15.84 -13.81 2.36
N GLY A 127 16.63 -14.32 3.31
CA GLY A 127 16.61 -15.72 3.70
C GLY A 127 15.27 -16.13 4.32
N LEU A 128 14.78 -15.35 5.28
CA LEU A 128 13.47 -15.55 5.93
C LEU A 128 12.32 -15.48 4.93
N TYR A 129 12.35 -14.50 4.02
CA TYR A 129 11.36 -14.37 2.96
C TYR A 129 11.38 -15.57 2.02
N THR A 130 12.57 -16.01 1.61
CA THR A 130 12.72 -17.19 0.74
C THR A 130 12.20 -18.45 1.41
N TYR A 131 12.57 -18.67 2.67
CA TYR A 131 12.07 -19.79 3.47
C TYR A 131 10.54 -19.75 3.62
N SER A 132 10.00 -18.58 3.99
CA SER A 132 8.55 -18.39 4.16
C SER A 132 7.80 -18.59 2.85
N ARG A 133 8.32 -18.08 1.74
CA ARG A 133 7.77 -18.27 0.40
C ARG A 133 7.79 -19.73 -0.01
N LYS A 134 8.89 -20.45 0.22
CA LYS A 134 8.98 -21.89 -0.06
C LYS A 134 7.91 -22.67 0.69
N ARG A 135 7.78 -22.44 2.00
CA ARG A 135 6.75 -23.07 2.85
C ARG A 135 5.33 -22.80 2.34
N ILE A 136 5.02 -21.56 1.95
CA ILE A 136 3.71 -21.20 1.39
C ILE A 136 3.48 -21.95 0.07
N MET A 137 4.47 -21.97 -0.82
CA MET A 137 4.36 -22.64 -2.12
C MET A 137 4.20 -24.16 -1.99
N GLU A 138 4.87 -24.79 -1.03
CA GLU A 138 4.69 -26.22 -0.71
C GLU A 138 3.26 -26.51 -0.24
N ASN A 139 2.72 -25.69 0.67
CA ASN A 139 1.34 -25.84 1.12
C ASN A 139 0.34 -25.66 -0.02
N LEU A 140 0.60 -24.71 -0.92
CA LEU A 140 -0.22 -24.52 -2.12
C LEU A 140 -0.11 -25.70 -3.08
N TYR A 141 1.09 -26.24 -3.28
CA TYR A 141 1.31 -27.43 -4.11
C TYR A 141 0.55 -28.64 -3.55
N ILE A 142 0.67 -28.90 -2.25
CA ILE A 142 -0.05 -29.96 -1.56
C ILE A 142 -1.56 -29.80 -1.72
N ARG A 143 -2.10 -28.59 -1.51
CA ARG A 143 -3.54 -28.30 -1.73
C ARG A 143 -3.97 -28.57 -3.17
N LYS A 144 -3.16 -28.16 -4.15
CA LYS A 144 -3.43 -28.44 -5.57
C LYS A 144 -3.42 -29.93 -5.88
N MET A 145 -2.46 -30.68 -5.32
CA MET A 145 -2.37 -32.13 -5.48
C MET A 145 -3.62 -32.82 -4.91
N PHE A 146 -4.02 -32.49 -3.68
CA PHE A 146 -5.23 -33.05 -3.09
C PHE A 146 -6.49 -32.68 -3.88
N HIS A 147 -6.60 -31.46 -4.38
CA HIS A 147 -7.74 -31.07 -5.21
C HIS A 147 -7.81 -31.92 -6.48
N LYS A 148 -6.68 -32.14 -7.16
CA LYS A 148 -6.60 -32.97 -8.36
C LYS A 148 -7.01 -34.42 -8.08
N LEU A 149 -6.48 -35.01 -7.01
CA LEU A 149 -6.85 -36.37 -6.60
C LEU A 149 -8.34 -36.49 -6.27
N ASN A 150 -8.92 -35.49 -5.61
CA ASN A 150 -10.35 -35.45 -5.33
C ASN A 150 -11.19 -35.31 -6.61
N LEU A 151 -10.73 -34.57 -7.63
CA LEU A 151 -11.42 -34.52 -8.92
C LEU A 151 -11.33 -35.86 -9.67
N GLU A 152 -10.15 -36.49 -9.68
CA GLU A 152 -9.93 -37.78 -10.35
C GLU A 152 -10.74 -38.91 -9.72
N SER A 153 -10.92 -38.92 -8.40
CA SER A 153 -11.74 -39.94 -7.71
C SER A 153 -13.24 -39.77 -7.96
N GLN A 154 -13.72 -38.53 -8.15
CA GLN A 154 -15.14 -38.23 -8.38
C GLN A 154 -15.55 -38.39 -9.86
N LEU A 155 -14.62 -38.19 -10.80
CA LEU A 155 -14.87 -38.32 -12.24
C LEU A 155 -15.54 -39.65 -12.66
N PRO A 156 -15.08 -40.85 -12.24
CA PRO A 156 -15.71 -42.10 -12.65
C PRO A 156 -17.13 -42.26 -12.14
N ILE A 157 -17.43 -41.71 -10.95
CA ILE A 157 -18.78 -41.72 -10.36
C ILE A 157 -19.71 -40.89 -11.24
N TYR A 158 -19.32 -39.65 -11.59
CA TYR A 158 -20.10 -38.81 -12.49
C TYR A 158 -20.29 -39.45 -13.87
N LEU A 159 -19.25 -40.05 -14.45
CA LEU A 159 -19.34 -40.76 -15.73
C LEU A 159 -20.33 -41.94 -15.66
N SER A 160 -20.35 -42.68 -14.54
CA SER A 160 -21.30 -43.77 -14.34
C SER A 160 -22.75 -43.27 -14.33
N TRP A 161 -23.02 -42.13 -13.68
CA TRP A 161 -24.34 -41.50 -13.65
C TRP A 161 -24.75 -41.00 -15.03
N ILE A 162 -23.83 -40.38 -15.77
CA ILE A 162 -24.09 -39.92 -17.15
C ILE A 162 -24.42 -41.11 -18.05
N ASN A 163 -23.64 -42.19 -17.99
CA ASN A 163 -23.87 -43.38 -18.81
C ASN A 163 -25.21 -44.04 -18.46
N LYS A 164 -25.57 -44.11 -17.17
CA LYS A 164 -26.88 -44.60 -16.73
C LYS A 164 -28.02 -43.71 -17.23
N GLY A 165 -27.85 -42.39 -17.23
CA GLY A 165 -28.82 -41.46 -17.83
C GLY A 165 -28.97 -41.69 -19.35
N LYS A 166 -27.86 -41.87 -20.07
CA LYS A 166 -27.88 -42.16 -21.51
C LYS A 166 -28.59 -43.46 -21.85
N THR A 167 -28.38 -44.52 -21.07
CA THR A 167 -29.06 -45.80 -21.29
C THR A 167 -30.56 -45.70 -21.01
N LEU A 168 -30.97 -45.00 -19.94
CA LEU A 168 -32.39 -44.75 -19.66
C LEU A 168 -33.08 -43.96 -20.76
N ILE A 169 -32.43 -42.91 -21.29
CA ILE A 169 -32.96 -42.12 -22.41
C ILE A 169 -33.07 -42.99 -23.67
N LYS A 170 -32.04 -43.79 -23.98
CA LYS A 170 -32.07 -44.71 -25.12
C LYS A 170 -33.24 -45.69 -25.00
N ASN A 171 -33.41 -46.32 -23.84
CA ASN A 171 -34.52 -47.24 -23.58
C ASN A 171 -35.88 -46.54 -23.68
N SER A 172 -36.02 -45.31 -23.18
CA SER A 172 -37.26 -44.52 -23.31
C SER A 172 -37.58 -44.16 -24.77
N ARG A 173 -36.57 -43.86 -25.59
CA ARG A 173 -36.73 -43.64 -27.04
C ARG A 173 -37.10 -44.91 -27.77
N GLU A 174 -36.49 -46.04 -27.43
CA GLU A 174 -36.86 -47.34 -28.00
C GLU A 174 -38.30 -47.73 -27.63
N LEU A 175 -38.73 -47.47 -26.39
CA LEU A 175 -40.11 -47.69 -25.95
C LEU A 175 -41.11 -46.78 -26.67
N THR A 176 -40.79 -45.49 -26.83
CA THR A 176 -41.65 -44.55 -27.58
C THR A 176 -41.70 -44.88 -29.07
N LEU A 177 -40.59 -45.29 -29.69
CA LEU A 177 -40.58 -45.76 -31.08
C LEU A 177 -41.40 -47.04 -31.27
N ARG A 178 -41.34 -47.98 -30.32
CA ARG A 178 -42.19 -49.18 -30.33
C ARG A 178 -43.66 -48.85 -30.18
N GLN A 179 -44.00 -47.92 -29.28
CA GLN A 179 -45.37 -47.45 -29.12
C GLN A 179 -45.88 -46.73 -30.37
N ILE A 180 -45.04 -45.91 -31.03
CA ILE A 180 -45.38 -45.24 -32.29
C ILE A 180 -45.56 -46.28 -33.41
N SER A 181 -44.70 -47.29 -33.51
CA SER A 181 -44.84 -48.35 -34.52
C SER A 181 -46.09 -49.21 -34.30
N GLU A 182 -46.41 -49.56 -33.05
CA GLU A 182 -47.66 -50.26 -32.71
C GLU A 182 -48.90 -49.41 -33.01
N TYR A 183 -48.84 -48.09 -32.79
CA TYR A 183 -49.92 -47.16 -33.17
C TYR A 183 -50.04 -46.98 -34.69
N GLN A 184 -48.94 -47.01 -35.45
CA GLN A 184 -48.96 -46.95 -36.91
C GLN A 184 -49.48 -48.25 -37.53
N GLU A 185 -49.08 -49.42 -37.04
CA GLU A 185 -49.64 -50.71 -37.47
C GLU A 185 -51.16 -50.76 -37.23
N TYR A 186 -51.65 -50.18 -36.12
CA TYR A 186 -53.08 -50.06 -35.84
C TYR A 186 -53.83 -49.05 -36.73
N PHE A 187 -53.15 -48.00 -37.22
CA PHE A 187 -53.73 -46.96 -38.08
C PHE A 187 -53.73 -47.36 -39.57
N ASP A 188 -52.68 -48.04 -40.03
CA ASP A 188 -52.56 -48.55 -41.40
C ASP A 188 -53.57 -49.68 -41.66
N ASP A 189 -53.99 -50.42 -40.63
CA ASP A 189 -55.05 -51.44 -40.72
C ASP A 189 -56.47 -50.83 -40.71
N LYS A 190 -56.60 -49.52 -40.48
CA LYS A 190 -57.90 -48.81 -40.33
C LYS A 190 -58.14 -47.63 -41.26
N THR A 191 -57.21 -47.29 -42.13
CA THR A 191 -57.35 -46.15 -43.05
C THR A 191 -57.37 -46.57 -44.51
N ASP A 192 -58.52 -47.13 -44.89
CA ASP A 192 -59.13 -46.94 -46.20
C ASP A 192 -60.50 -46.26 -45.97
N GLY A 193 -60.45 -45.04 -45.42
CA GLY A 193 -61.64 -44.27 -45.03
C GLY A 193 -61.32 -42.87 -44.50
N ASN A 194 -61.68 -41.86 -45.29
CA ASN A 194 -61.54 -40.41 -45.07
C ASN A 194 -61.77 -39.93 -43.62
N PHE A 195 -60.91 -39.04 -43.13
CA PHE A 195 -61.21 -38.20 -41.97
C PHE A 195 -60.70 -36.77 -42.14
N GLU A 196 -61.61 -35.82 -41.92
CA GLU A 196 -61.43 -34.37 -42.03
C GLU A 196 -60.69 -33.78 -40.81
N GLU A 197 -59.80 -32.81 -41.07
CA GLU A 197 -59.16 -31.96 -40.05
C GLU A 197 -60.17 -30.99 -39.43
N THR A 198 -60.30 -30.98 -38.10
CA THR A 198 -61.05 -29.92 -37.40
C THR A 198 -60.09 -28.92 -36.75
N ASN A 199 -60.19 -27.67 -37.22
CA ASN A 199 -59.47 -26.51 -36.73
C ASN A 199 -59.98 -26.08 -35.34
N ILE A 200 -59.06 -25.91 -34.38
CA ILE A 200 -59.32 -25.21 -33.12
C ILE A 200 -58.78 -23.78 -33.26
N THR A 201 -59.66 -22.79 -33.27
CA THR A 201 -59.31 -21.35 -33.29
C THR A 201 -59.45 -20.73 -31.90
N GLU A 202 -58.38 -20.13 -31.37
CA GLU A 202 -58.41 -19.20 -30.22
C GLU A 202 -58.53 -17.73 -30.69
N PRO A 203 -59.20 -16.82 -29.95
CA PRO A 203 -59.31 -15.41 -30.35
C PRO A 203 -58.21 -14.52 -29.70
N LEU A 204 -57.52 -13.72 -30.51
CA LEU A 204 -56.60 -12.66 -30.08
C LEU A 204 -57.35 -11.36 -29.74
N ILE A 205 -57.08 -10.79 -28.55
CA ILE A 205 -57.53 -9.45 -28.13
C ILE A 205 -56.49 -8.40 -28.60
N ASN A 206 -56.92 -7.44 -29.43
CA ASN A 206 -56.08 -6.35 -29.94
C ASN A 206 -56.11 -5.12 -29.02
N PHE A 207 -55.01 -4.84 -28.33
CA PHE A 207 -54.80 -3.60 -27.55
C PHE A 207 -53.85 -2.66 -28.30
N LYS A 208 -54.32 -1.47 -28.68
CA LYS A 208 -53.56 -0.48 -29.46
C LYS A 208 -52.66 0.35 -28.52
N LEU A 209 -51.41 -0.07 -28.40
CA LEU A 209 -50.34 0.67 -27.72
C LEU A 209 -49.78 1.78 -28.64
N PRO A 210 -49.29 2.92 -28.09
CA PRO A 210 -48.75 4.02 -28.89
C PRO A 210 -47.57 3.55 -29.74
N ASP A 211 -47.42 4.10 -30.95
CA ASP A 211 -46.56 3.60 -32.02
C ASP A 211 -45.14 3.24 -31.53
N LYS A 212 -44.94 1.93 -31.30
CA LYS A 212 -43.68 1.33 -30.84
C LYS A 212 -42.50 1.66 -31.75
N SER A 213 -42.75 2.07 -33.00
CA SER A 213 -41.74 2.39 -34.01
C SER A 213 -40.85 3.57 -33.63
N LEU A 214 -41.39 4.65 -33.05
CA LEU A 214 -40.61 5.84 -32.70
C LEU A 214 -39.71 5.61 -31.48
N ILE A 215 -40.22 4.94 -30.45
CA ILE A 215 -39.45 4.61 -29.24
C ILE A 215 -38.34 3.60 -29.58
N VAL A 216 -38.64 2.62 -30.44
CA VAL A 216 -37.65 1.64 -30.93
C VAL A 216 -36.57 2.34 -31.76
N ASN A 217 -36.94 3.27 -32.65
CA ASN A 217 -35.98 4.02 -33.46
C ASN A 217 -35.07 4.91 -32.60
N LEU A 218 -35.61 5.62 -31.60
CA LEU A 218 -34.80 6.41 -30.66
C LEU A 218 -33.85 5.53 -29.83
N LYS A 219 -34.30 4.33 -29.43
CA LYS A 219 -33.47 3.37 -28.68
C LYS A 219 -32.35 2.77 -29.54
N ILE A 220 -32.60 2.55 -30.83
CA ILE A 220 -31.58 2.10 -31.79
C ILE A 220 -30.56 3.21 -32.07
N ILE A 221 -31.02 4.46 -32.27
CA ILE A 221 -30.15 5.62 -32.49
C ILE A 221 -29.25 5.89 -31.28
N THR A 222 -29.81 5.90 -30.07
CA THR A 222 -29.05 6.10 -28.83
C THR A 222 -28.02 4.98 -28.60
N LYS A 223 -28.36 3.73 -28.93
CA LYS A 223 -27.43 2.60 -28.87
C LYS A 223 -26.28 2.74 -29.88
N ASN A 224 -26.58 3.18 -31.12
CA ASN A 224 -25.57 3.41 -32.14
C ASN A 224 -24.62 4.55 -31.77
N ILE A 225 -25.14 5.66 -31.21
CA ILE A 225 -24.32 6.76 -30.71
C ILE A 225 -23.41 6.29 -29.55
N LYS A 226 -23.93 5.49 -28.61
CA LYS A 226 -23.11 4.94 -27.50
C LYS A 226 -22.01 4.01 -28.01
N SER A 227 -22.26 3.22 -29.07
CA SER A 227 -21.26 2.35 -29.69
C SER A 227 -20.13 3.15 -30.35
N ILE A 228 -20.48 4.17 -31.14
CA ILE A 228 -19.51 5.04 -31.81
C ILE A 228 -18.66 5.79 -30.79
N LEU A 229 -19.28 6.34 -29.74
CA LEU A 229 -18.57 7.03 -28.65
C LEU A 229 -17.56 6.10 -27.97
N LYS A 230 -17.93 4.84 -27.70
CA LYS A 230 -17.03 3.85 -27.09
C LYS A 230 -15.81 3.55 -27.97
N GLU A 231 -16.00 3.46 -29.29
CA GLU A 231 -14.89 3.27 -30.24
C GLU A 231 -13.99 4.51 -30.31
N THR A 232 -14.54 5.72 -30.26
CA THR A 232 -13.74 6.96 -30.26
C THR A 232 -12.91 7.13 -28.98
N VAL A 233 -13.48 6.80 -27.82
CA VAL A 233 -12.80 6.90 -26.52
C VAL A 233 -11.69 5.84 -26.39
N ASN A 234 -11.86 4.68 -27.00
CA ASN A 234 -10.84 3.63 -27.04
C ASN A 234 -9.80 3.83 -28.15
N SER A 235 -9.90 4.91 -28.93
CA SER A 235 -8.91 5.20 -29.96
C SER A 235 -7.56 5.57 -29.33
N ALA A 236 -6.47 5.17 -29.97
CA ALA A 236 -5.12 5.49 -29.50
C ALA A 236 -4.87 7.01 -29.41
N GLY A 237 -5.51 7.81 -30.28
CA GLY A 237 -5.40 9.27 -30.28
C GLY A 237 -6.06 9.91 -29.05
N PHE A 238 -7.24 9.43 -28.65
CA PHE A 238 -7.93 9.93 -27.45
C PHE A 238 -7.13 9.61 -26.18
N LEU A 239 -6.62 8.39 -26.05
CA LEU A 239 -5.78 7.99 -24.91
C LEU A 239 -4.47 8.80 -24.82
N PHE A 240 -3.88 9.18 -25.96
CA PHE A 240 -2.69 10.03 -25.99
C PHE A 240 -3.00 11.46 -25.53
N ILE A 241 -4.11 12.04 -25.98
CA ILE A 241 -4.57 13.37 -25.54
C ILE A 241 -4.87 13.35 -24.03
N ASP A 242 -5.56 12.33 -23.54
CA ASP A 242 -5.84 12.16 -22.11
C ASP A 242 -4.57 12.06 -21.26
N SER A 243 -3.57 11.32 -21.74
CA SER A 243 -2.26 11.23 -21.07
C SER A 243 -1.55 12.59 -21.02
N LEU A 244 -1.57 13.37 -22.11
CA LEU A 244 -1.03 14.73 -22.13
C LEU A 244 -1.75 15.65 -21.14
N ILE A 245 -3.08 15.56 -21.06
CA ILE A 245 -3.87 16.34 -20.10
C ILE A 245 -3.47 15.98 -18.67
N ILE A 246 -3.33 14.70 -18.34
CA ILE A 246 -2.87 14.25 -17.00
C ILE A 246 -1.48 14.81 -16.69
N ILE A 247 -0.55 14.80 -17.66
CA ILE A 247 0.79 15.37 -17.48
C ILE A 247 0.72 16.87 -17.17
N ILE A 248 -0.11 17.62 -17.92
CA ILE A 248 -0.34 19.06 -17.67
C ILE A 248 -0.94 19.27 -16.27
N CYS A 249 -1.86 18.41 -15.82
CA CYS A 249 -2.39 18.48 -14.45
C CYS A 249 -1.30 18.34 -13.40
N VAL A 250 -0.44 17.33 -13.55
CA VAL A 250 0.65 17.07 -12.60
C VAL A 250 1.62 18.24 -12.59
N ALA A 251 2.00 18.77 -13.76
CA ALA A 251 2.84 19.96 -13.85
C ALA A 251 2.20 21.19 -13.17
N SER A 252 0.90 21.39 -13.36
CA SER A 252 0.12 22.45 -12.70
C SER A 252 0.14 22.30 -11.18
N THR A 253 -0.02 21.08 -10.64
CA THR A 253 0.10 20.82 -9.19
C THR A 253 1.51 21.02 -8.65
N CYS A 254 2.55 20.64 -9.40
CA CYS A 254 3.94 20.85 -9.01
C CYS A 254 4.33 22.35 -9.01
N SER A 255 3.60 23.20 -9.73
CA SER A 255 3.87 24.64 -9.80
C SER A 255 3.36 25.44 -8.58
N GLN A 256 2.66 24.81 -7.65
CA GLN A 256 2.17 25.45 -6.42
C GLN A 256 3.33 25.82 -5.49
N HIS A 257 3.41 27.09 -5.11
CA HIS A 257 4.47 27.62 -4.25
C HIS A 257 3.93 28.73 -3.32
N PRO A 258 4.56 28.97 -2.16
CA PRO A 258 4.18 30.07 -1.29
C PRO A 258 4.35 31.42 -2.01
N GLN A 259 3.42 32.36 -1.77
CA GLN A 259 3.36 33.69 -2.40
C GLN A 259 3.21 33.68 -3.93
N GLN A 260 2.47 32.71 -4.45
CA GLN A 260 2.20 32.64 -5.89
C GLN A 260 1.39 33.84 -6.40
N PRO A 261 1.61 34.26 -7.67
CA PRO A 261 0.85 35.36 -8.24
C PRO A 261 -0.62 34.99 -8.44
N THR A 262 -1.49 36.00 -8.38
CA THR A 262 -2.95 35.83 -8.45
C THR A 262 -3.42 35.24 -9.78
N TRP A 263 -2.71 35.52 -10.89
CA TRP A 263 -3.02 34.95 -12.20
C TRP A 263 -2.83 33.44 -12.22
N LEU A 264 -1.75 32.92 -11.62
CA LEU A 264 -1.43 31.49 -11.59
C LEU A 264 -2.46 30.73 -10.74
N THR A 265 -2.89 31.34 -9.63
CA THR A 265 -3.97 30.79 -8.80
C THR A 265 -5.29 30.72 -9.58
N SER A 266 -5.58 31.74 -10.40
CA SER A 266 -6.78 31.78 -11.23
C SER A 266 -6.76 30.73 -12.35
N THR A 267 -5.62 30.55 -13.03
CA THR A 267 -5.47 29.54 -14.09
C THR A 267 -5.58 28.13 -13.54
N GLN A 268 -4.88 27.81 -12.45
CA GLN A 268 -4.96 26.51 -11.77
C GLN A 268 -6.41 26.18 -11.33
N CYS A 269 -7.14 27.17 -10.81
CA CYS A 269 -8.54 26.98 -10.38
C CYS A 269 -9.48 26.71 -11.57
N LYS A 270 -9.26 27.37 -12.71
CA LYS A 270 -10.03 27.12 -13.95
C LYS A 270 -9.71 25.75 -14.53
N GLU A 271 -8.44 25.39 -14.61
CA GLU A 271 -7.98 24.08 -15.05
C GLU A 271 -8.62 22.97 -14.21
N PHE A 272 -8.59 23.09 -12.89
CA PHE A 272 -9.16 22.07 -11.99
C PHE A 272 -10.67 21.86 -12.20
N LYS A 273 -11.43 22.93 -12.47
CA LYS A 273 -12.86 22.83 -12.79
C LYS A 273 -13.09 22.11 -14.13
N LEU A 274 -12.30 22.45 -15.14
CA LEU A 274 -12.41 21.85 -16.47
C LEU A 274 -12.06 20.36 -16.44
N LEU A 275 -11.01 20.00 -15.70
CA LEU A 275 -10.58 18.61 -15.49
C LEU A 275 -11.62 17.81 -14.73
N LYS A 276 -12.22 18.39 -13.68
CA LYS A 276 -13.30 17.73 -12.94
C LYS A 276 -14.49 17.41 -13.85
N PHE A 277 -14.87 18.33 -14.73
CA PHE A 277 -15.94 18.11 -15.70
C PHE A 277 -15.58 17.03 -16.73
N MET A 278 -14.34 17.07 -17.23
CA MET A 278 -13.83 16.08 -18.17
C MET A 278 -13.82 14.67 -17.56
N TRP A 279 -13.33 14.51 -16.32
CA TRP A 279 -13.31 13.24 -15.60
C TRP A 279 -14.71 12.67 -15.35
N ILE A 280 -15.67 13.51 -14.97
CA ILE A 280 -17.07 13.09 -14.80
C ILE A 280 -17.65 12.61 -16.13
N SER A 281 -17.39 13.34 -17.21
CA SER A 281 -17.87 13.00 -18.56
C SER A 281 -17.27 11.68 -19.06
N GLN A 282 -15.98 11.44 -18.83
CA GLN A 282 -15.32 10.17 -19.16
C GLN A 282 -15.89 9.00 -18.36
N ARG A 283 -16.14 9.19 -17.05
CA ARG A 283 -16.71 8.13 -16.19
C ARG A 283 -18.07 7.63 -16.70
N GLU A 284 -18.95 8.54 -17.11
CA GLU A 284 -20.28 8.20 -17.67
C GLU A 284 -20.21 7.50 -19.04
N LEU A 285 -19.11 7.66 -19.77
CA LEU A 285 -18.89 6.99 -21.06
C LEU A 285 -18.32 5.57 -20.91
N TYR A 286 -17.53 5.32 -19.85
CA TYR A 286 -16.94 4.01 -19.56
C TYR A 286 -17.87 3.06 -18.78
N PHE A 287 -18.84 3.59 -18.02
CA PHE A 287 -19.86 2.81 -17.29
C PHE A 287 -21.23 2.77 -18.00
#